data_AF-A0A3M1LU43-F1
#
_entry.id   AF-A0A3M1LU43-F1
#
_cell.length_a   1.000
_cell.length_b   1.000
_cell.length_c   1.000
_cell.angle_alpha   90.00
_cell.angle_beta   90.00
_cell.angle_gamma   90.00
#
_symmetry.space_group_name_H-M   'P 1'
#
loop_
_entity.id
_entity.type
_entity.pdbx_description
1 polymer ?
#
loop_
_entity_poly.entity_id
_entity_poly.type
_entity_poly.pdbx_seq_one_letter_code
_entity_poly.pdbx_strand_id
1 'polypeptide(L)'
;MAERERTSDERKSIWARVREWLASIRARIIFPYLVLTFLVAVTGTAVTQFLVTGSHAERLHNQLKDAARVTLDSVADFEEKQLALLRQLAYTKDLPQALARRDAAALDDLARGTIANAETGESYILFLDEQGELVLGYERDPVRREELRTLPAAGPISLTDTPFVREVLQGGADSLGVWRVGLVQFREQEEVVLLFFAGPVREGGDPYG
;
A
#
# COMPACT_ATOMS: atom_id res chain seq x y z
N MET A 1 17.60 45.52 35.16
CA MET A 1 16.41 46.38 35.20
C MET A 1 16.44 47.55 34.21
N ALA A 2 17.59 47.89 33.59
CA ALA A 2 17.73 49.08 32.72
C ALA A 2 17.38 48.91 31.22
N GLU A 3 17.17 47.67 30.72
CA GLU A 3 16.91 47.43 29.29
C GLU A 3 15.47 47.79 28.85
N ARG A 4 14.51 47.77 29.79
CA ARG A 4 13.09 48.00 29.47
C ARG A 4 12.71 49.49 29.35
N GLU A 5 13.54 50.41 29.83
CA GLU A 5 13.20 51.84 29.82
C GLU A 5 13.57 52.53 28.50
N ARG A 6 14.63 52.10 27.80
CA ARG A 6 15.04 52.68 26.50
C ARG A 6 14.01 52.46 25.38
N THR A 7 13.39 51.28 25.34
CA THR A 7 12.38 50.96 24.31
C THR A 7 11.07 51.73 24.50
N SER A 8 10.79 52.22 25.72
CA SER A 8 9.61 53.05 25.98
C SER A 8 9.79 54.48 25.47
N ASP A 9 10.95 55.10 25.70
CA ASP A 9 11.21 56.48 25.26
C ASP A 9 11.36 56.59 23.75
N GLU A 10 11.96 55.59 23.10
CA GLU A 10 12.10 55.57 21.66
C GLU A 10 10.74 55.43 20.96
N ARG A 11 9.84 54.60 21.50
CA ARG A 11 8.46 54.49 21.02
C ARG A 11 7.70 55.81 21.22
N LYS A 12 7.81 56.45 22.39
CA LYS A 12 7.14 57.74 22.66
C LYS A 12 7.61 58.84 21.70
N SER A 13 8.90 58.89 21.36
CA SER A 13 9.49 59.83 20.41
C SER A 13 8.93 59.64 18.99
N ILE A 14 8.80 58.40 18.53
CA ILE A 14 8.22 58.09 17.22
C ILE A 14 6.75 58.54 17.14
N TRP A 15 5.95 58.25 18.17
CA TRP A 15 4.54 58.67 18.20
C TRP A 15 4.36 60.19 18.26
N ALA A 16 5.23 60.91 18.96
CA ALA A 16 5.21 62.37 19.01
C ALA A 16 5.49 62.99 17.62
N ARG A 17 6.52 62.49 16.92
CA ARG A 17 6.88 62.95 15.56
C ARG A 17 5.82 62.60 14.53
N VAL A 18 5.17 61.43 14.65
CA VAL A 18 4.04 61.04 13.81
C VAL A 18 2.86 61.98 14.02
N ARG A 19 2.54 62.35 15.27
CA ARG A 19 1.43 63.26 15.58
C ARG A 19 1.67 64.68 15.08
N GLU A 20 2.89 65.20 15.20
CA GLU A 20 3.25 66.51 14.66
C GLU A 20 3.20 66.54 13.13
N TRP A 21 3.66 65.46 12.47
CA TRP A 21 3.57 65.33 11.03
C TRP A 21 2.10 65.25 10.56
N LEU A 22 1.24 64.50 11.26
CA LEU A 22 -0.20 64.40 10.96
C LEU A 22 -0.98 65.72 11.19
N ALA A 23 -0.46 66.62 12.03
CA ALA A 23 -1.07 67.93 12.30
C ALA A 23 -0.81 68.97 11.19
N SER A 24 0.13 68.70 10.27
CA SER A 24 0.40 69.55 9.10
C SER A 24 -0.78 69.59 8.13
N ILE A 25 -1.12 70.78 7.62
CA ILE A 25 -2.16 70.97 6.58
C ILE A 25 -1.89 70.06 5.36
N ARG A 26 -0.61 69.86 5.01
CA ARG A 26 -0.20 68.99 3.90
C ARG A 26 -0.49 67.52 4.18
N ALA A 27 -0.27 67.05 5.40
CA ALA A 27 -0.57 65.66 5.79
C ALA A 27 -2.08 65.42 5.81
N ARG A 28 -2.89 66.39 6.23
CA ARG A 28 -4.36 66.27 6.26
C ARG A 28 -4.99 66.07 4.87
N ILE A 29 -4.31 66.50 3.80
CA ILE A 29 -4.73 66.31 2.41
C ILE A 29 -4.21 64.98 1.84
N ILE A 30 -2.94 64.62 2.12
CA ILE A 30 -2.28 63.44 1.50
C ILE A 30 -2.59 62.14 2.25
N PHE A 31 -2.76 62.20 3.57
CA PHE A 31 -3.03 61.04 4.43
C PHE A 31 -4.21 60.16 3.99
N PRO A 32 -5.40 60.68 3.61
CA PRO A 32 -6.51 59.82 3.17
C PRO A 32 -6.16 59.01 1.92
N TYR A 33 -5.41 59.59 0.98
CA TYR A 33 -4.94 58.88 -0.21
C TYR A 33 -3.90 57.82 0.11
N LEU A 34 -3.01 58.08 1.07
CA LEU A 34 -2.04 57.09 1.54
C LEU A 34 -2.71 55.91 2.22
N VAL A 35 -3.73 56.17 3.05
CA VAL A 35 -4.53 55.11 3.70
C VAL A 35 -5.25 54.29 2.64
N LEU A 36 -5.87 54.92 1.65
CA LEU A 36 -6.56 54.21 0.57
C LEU A 36 -5.59 53.34 -0.24
N THR A 37 -4.44 53.90 -0.63
CA THR A 37 -3.41 53.18 -1.38
C THR A 37 -2.87 52.00 -0.58
N PHE A 38 -2.63 52.18 0.72
CA PHE A 38 -2.19 51.11 1.60
C PHE A 38 -3.25 50.00 1.72
N LEU A 39 -4.52 50.36 1.88
CA LEU A 39 -5.63 49.41 1.94
C LEU A 39 -5.74 48.59 0.65
N VAL A 40 -5.60 49.24 -0.50
CA VAL A 40 -5.60 48.59 -1.82
C VAL A 40 -4.41 47.65 -1.96
N ALA A 41 -3.21 48.08 -1.55
CA ALA A 41 -2.01 47.25 -1.61
C ALA A 41 -2.16 45.97 -0.74
N VAL A 42 -2.61 46.11 0.51
CA VAL A 42 -2.85 44.97 1.41
C VAL A 42 -3.90 44.02 0.83
N THR A 43 -5.00 44.56 0.30
CA THR A 43 -6.08 43.76 -0.30
C THR A 43 -5.58 43.01 -1.54
N GLY A 44 -4.84 43.69 -2.42
CA GLY A 44 -4.26 43.08 -3.62
C GLY A 44 -3.31 41.93 -3.28
N THR A 45 -2.38 42.16 -2.34
CA THR A 45 -1.45 41.11 -1.88
C THR A 45 -2.18 39.94 -1.24
N ALA A 46 -3.18 40.21 -0.38
CA ALA A 46 -3.98 39.16 0.25
C ALA A 46 -4.70 38.30 -0.80
N VAL A 47 -5.37 38.93 -1.78
CA VAL A 47 -6.06 38.24 -2.87
C VAL A 47 -5.10 37.37 -3.67
N THR A 48 -3.91 37.88 -4.03
CA THR A 48 -2.91 37.08 -4.75
C THR A 48 -2.44 35.87 -3.93
N GLN A 49 -2.24 36.04 -2.62
CA GLN A 49 -1.82 34.95 -1.74
C GLN A 49 -2.92 33.88 -1.63
N PHE A 50 -4.18 34.28 -1.53
CA PHE A 50 -5.32 33.36 -1.48
C PHE A 50 -5.53 32.60 -2.80
N LEU A 51 -5.36 33.26 -3.95
CA LEU A 51 -5.43 32.62 -5.28
C LEU A 51 -4.33 31.56 -5.46
N VAL A 52 -3.10 31.88 -5.06
CA VAL A 52 -1.97 30.93 -5.14
C VAL A 52 -2.16 29.78 -4.14
N THR A 53 -2.63 30.07 -2.92
CA THR A 53 -2.83 29.04 -1.88
C THR A 53 -3.97 28.07 -2.22
N GLY A 54 -5.06 28.56 -2.84
CA GLY A 54 -6.14 27.70 -3.35
C GLY A 54 -5.63 26.67 -4.37
N SER A 55 -4.67 27.05 -5.21
CA SER A 55 -4.08 26.14 -6.21
C SER A 55 -3.22 25.01 -5.60
N HIS A 56 -2.74 25.17 -4.35
CA HIS A 56 -1.95 24.14 -3.68
C HIS A 56 -2.81 23.01 -3.11
N ALA A 57 -3.98 23.35 -2.54
CA ALA A 57 -4.89 22.35 -2.00
C ALA A 57 -5.46 21.46 -3.13
N GLU A 58 -5.82 22.04 -4.27
CA GLU A 58 -6.35 21.30 -5.41
C GLU A 58 -5.30 20.39 -6.05
N ARG A 59 -4.04 20.84 -6.15
CA ARG A 59 -2.92 19.99 -6.61
C ARG A 59 -2.61 18.86 -5.64
N LEU A 60 -2.57 19.13 -4.33
CA LEU A 60 -2.34 18.08 -3.32
C LEU A 60 -3.46 17.04 -3.37
N HIS A 61 -4.72 17.48 -3.49
CA HIS A 61 -5.85 16.57 -3.63
C HIS A 61 -5.75 15.72 -4.89
N ASN A 62 -5.40 16.33 -6.03
CA ASN A 62 -5.20 15.59 -7.28
C ASN A 62 -4.02 14.62 -7.18
N GLN A 63 -2.90 15.02 -6.59
CA GLN A 63 -1.74 14.15 -6.38
C GLN A 63 -2.04 12.98 -5.45
N LEU A 64 -2.80 13.19 -4.37
CA LEU A 64 -3.23 12.11 -3.48
C LEU A 64 -4.19 11.16 -4.18
N LYS A 65 -5.11 11.69 -4.99
CA LYS A 65 -6.04 10.87 -5.76
C LYS A 65 -5.31 10.03 -6.80
N ASP A 66 -4.38 10.63 -7.55
CA ASP A 66 -3.59 9.92 -8.55
C ASP A 66 -2.65 8.90 -7.88
N ALA A 67 -2.01 9.26 -6.76
CA ALA A 67 -1.19 8.33 -5.99
C ALA A 67 -2.01 7.14 -5.46
N ALA A 68 -3.18 7.41 -4.85
CA ALA A 68 -4.08 6.38 -4.37
C ALA A 68 -4.53 5.47 -5.52
N ARG A 69 -4.88 6.04 -6.67
CA ARG A 69 -5.27 5.26 -7.85
C ARG A 69 -4.13 4.38 -8.35
N VAL A 70 -2.93 4.94 -8.52
CA VAL A 70 -1.76 4.17 -8.97
C VAL A 70 -1.43 3.03 -7.99
N THR A 71 -1.54 3.27 -6.68
CA THR A 71 -1.35 2.21 -5.68
C THR A 71 -2.42 1.14 -5.78
N LEU A 72 -3.70 1.51 -5.91
CA LEU A 72 -4.80 0.56 -6.06
C LEU A 72 -4.67 -0.27 -7.34
N ASP A 73 -4.35 0.37 -8.46
CA ASP A 73 -4.12 -0.29 -9.75
C ASP A 73 -2.93 -1.27 -9.65
N SER A 74 -1.85 -0.89 -8.96
CA SER A 74 -0.70 -1.78 -8.74
C SER A 74 -1.03 -2.98 -7.85
N VAL A 75 -1.90 -2.83 -6.84
CA VAL A 75 -2.34 -3.94 -5.99
C VAL A 75 -3.24 -4.89 -6.79
N ALA A 76 -4.16 -4.36 -7.59
CA ALA A 76 -5.02 -5.16 -8.45
C ALA A 76 -4.22 -5.95 -9.50
N ASP A 77 -3.22 -5.32 -10.14
CA ASP A 77 -2.31 -5.99 -11.08
C ASP A 77 -1.52 -7.12 -10.40
N PHE A 78 -1.05 -6.89 -9.17
CA PHE A 78 -0.38 -7.93 -8.39
C PHE A 78 -1.30 -9.13 -8.08
N GLU A 79 -2.52 -8.87 -7.61
CA GLU A 79 -3.52 -9.91 -7.33
C GLU A 79 -3.89 -10.68 -8.61
N GLU A 80 -4.11 -9.98 -9.73
CA GLU A 80 -4.45 -10.62 -11.00
C GLU A 80 -3.36 -11.59 -11.46
N LYS A 81 -2.09 -11.18 -11.36
CA LYS A 81 -0.96 -12.04 -11.73
C LYS A 81 -0.81 -13.24 -10.81
N GLN A 82 -0.98 -13.06 -9.50
CA GLN A 82 -0.96 -14.18 -8.55
C GLN A 82 -2.09 -15.17 -8.83
N LEU A 83 -3.32 -14.68 -9.01
CA LEU A 83 -4.46 -15.54 -9.35
C LEU A 83 -4.28 -16.24 -10.71
N ALA A 84 -3.64 -15.60 -11.68
CA ALA A 84 -3.31 -16.22 -12.97
C ALA A 84 -2.34 -17.39 -12.78
N LEU A 85 -1.28 -17.23 -11.98
CA LEU A 85 -0.34 -18.31 -11.66
C LEU A 85 -1.04 -19.46 -10.94
N LEU A 86 -1.83 -19.17 -9.89
CA LEU A 86 -2.56 -20.19 -9.15
C LEU A 86 -3.52 -20.96 -10.05
N ARG A 87 -4.25 -20.28 -10.94
CA ARG A 87 -5.14 -20.94 -11.92
C ARG A 87 -4.34 -21.81 -12.89
N GLN A 88 -3.22 -21.32 -13.40
CA GLN A 88 -2.37 -22.10 -14.31
C GLN A 88 -1.88 -23.40 -13.65
N LEU A 89 -1.46 -23.33 -12.38
CA LEU A 89 -1.05 -24.50 -11.60
C LEU A 89 -2.25 -25.42 -11.30
N ALA A 90 -3.36 -24.90 -10.80
CA ALA A 90 -4.54 -25.69 -10.43
C ALA A 90 -5.17 -26.42 -11.64
N TYR A 91 -5.09 -25.87 -12.85
CA TYR A 91 -5.56 -26.49 -14.08
C TYR A 91 -4.49 -27.26 -14.84
N THR A 92 -3.31 -27.47 -14.25
CA THR A 92 -2.28 -28.31 -14.86
C THR A 92 -2.77 -29.76 -14.87
N LYS A 93 -2.74 -30.37 -16.06
CA LYS A 93 -3.15 -31.76 -16.23
C LYS A 93 -2.28 -32.67 -15.35
N ASP A 94 -2.89 -33.69 -14.75
CA ASP A 94 -2.24 -34.69 -13.91
C ASP A 94 -1.76 -34.16 -12.53
N LEU A 95 -1.87 -32.85 -12.27
CA LEU A 95 -1.53 -32.21 -11.00
C LEU A 95 -2.50 -32.58 -9.85
N PRO A 96 -3.84 -32.55 -10.03
CA PRO A 96 -4.77 -33.03 -9.00
C PRO A 96 -4.49 -34.48 -8.56
N GLN A 97 -4.15 -35.35 -9.51
CA GLN A 97 -3.88 -36.76 -9.26
C GLN A 97 -2.53 -36.98 -8.57
N ALA A 98 -1.52 -36.19 -8.91
CA ALA A 98 -0.24 -36.18 -8.21
C ALA A 98 -0.42 -35.69 -6.76
N LEU A 99 -1.27 -34.68 -6.55
CA LEU A 99 -1.62 -34.15 -5.22
C LEU A 99 -2.35 -35.19 -4.37
N ALA A 100 -3.37 -35.85 -4.94
CA ALA A 100 -4.14 -36.90 -4.26
C ALA A 100 -3.27 -38.12 -3.87
N ARG A 101 -2.23 -38.43 -4.67
CA ARG A 101 -1.27 -39.51 -4.36
C ARG A 101 -0.14 -39.07 -3.42
N ARG A 102 -0.11 -37.79 -3.03
CA ARG A 102 1.01 -37.16 -2.31
C ARG A 102 2.37 -37.41 -2.99
N ASP A 103 2.40 -37.44 -4.32
CA ASP A 103 3.60 -37.69 -5.11
C ASP A 103 4.35 -36.38 -5.36
N ALA A 104 5.20 -36.01 -4.40
CA ALA A 104 5.97 -34.76 -4.46
C ALA A 104 6.93 -34.69 -5.66
N ALA A 105 7.42 -35.81 -6.18
CA ALA A 105 8.30 -35.82 -7.34
C ALA A 105 7.51 -35.50 -8.62
N ALA A 106 6.34 -36.13 -8.80
CA ALA A 106 5.45 -35.81 -9.92
C ALA A 106 4.93 -34.36 -9.86
N LEU A 107 4.59 -33.87 -8.67
CA LEU A 107 4.22 -32.46 -8.49
C LEU A 107 5.36 -31.52 -8.87
N ASP A 108 6.60 -31.86 -8.52
CA ASP A 108 7.75 -31.04 -8.84
C ASP A 108 7.98 -30.94 -10.35
N ASP A 109 7.94 -32.07 -11.06
CA ASP A 109 8.10 -32.11 -12.52
C ASP A 109 7.03 -31.28 -13.25
N LEU A 110 5.79 -31.28 -12.74
CA LEU A 110 4.67 -30.56 -13.34
C LEU A 110 4.70 -29.05 -13.02
N ALA A 111 5.00 -28.68 -11.78
CA ALA A 111 4.86 -27.30 -11.30
C ALA A 111 6.12 -26.46 -11.46
N ARG A 112 7.32 -27.05 -11.30
CA ARG A 112 8.60 -26.32 -11.23
C ARG A 112 8.82 -25.40 -12.41
N GLY A 113 8.56 -25.87 -13.63
CA GLY A 113 8.78 -25.08 -14.84
C GLY A 113 7.88 -23.83 -14.90
N THR A 114 6.62 -23.96 -14.47
CA THR A 114 5.68 -22.85 -14.42
C THR A 114 6.07 -21.85 -13.33
N ILE A 115 6.44 -22.35 -12.15
CA ILE A 115 6.85 -21.51 -11.01
C ILE A 115 8.17 -20.79 -11.29
N ALA A 116 9.16 -21.50 -11.83
CA ALA A 116 10.48 -20.94 -12.10
C ALA A 116 10.42 -19.74 -13.07
N ASN A 117 9.52 -19.81 -14.07
CA ASN A 117 9.34 -18.76 -15.07
C ASN A 117 8.28 -17.71 -14.70
N ALA A 118 7.62 -17.84 -13.54
CA ALA A 118 6.64 -16.85 -13.11
C ALA A 118 7.32 -15.50 -12.80
N GLU A 119 6.80 -14.42 -13.38
CA GLU A 119 7.34 -13.05 -13.20
C GLU A 119 6.98 -12.43 -11.84
N THR A 120 6.11 -13.08 -11.09
CA THR A 120 5.41 -12.54 -9.92
C THR A 120 6.24 -12.52 -8.63
N GLY A 121 7.39 -13.21 -8.62
CA GLY A 121 8.35 -13.11 -7.51
C GLY A 121 7.81 -13.61 -6.17
N GLU A 122 6.87 -14.56 -6.16
CA GLU A 122 6.29 -15.12 -4.95
C GLU A 122 7.38 -15.72 -4.06
N SER A 123 7.35 -15.36 -2.78
CA SER A 123 8.25 -15.92 -1.78
C SER A 123 7.92 -17.38 -1.49
N TYR A 124 6.64 -17.77 -1.50
CA TYR A 124 6.20 -19.12 -1.20
C TYR A 124 5.06 -19.58 -2.12
N ILE A 125 5.12 -20.83 -2.56
CA ILE A 125 4.02 -21.54 -3.22
C ILE A 125 3.88 -22.91 -2.56
N LEU A 126 2.68 -23.24 -2.09
CA LEU A 126 2.45 -24.42 -1.26
C LEU A 126 1.35 -25.27 -1.87
N PHE A 127 1.62 -26.57 -2.00
CA PHE A 127 0.65 -27.59 -2.40
C PHE A 127 0.21 -28.35 -1.17
N LEU A 128 -1.06 -28.21 -0.82
CA LEU A 128 -1.69 -28.85 0.33
C LEU A 128 -2.61 -29.98 -0.16
N ASP A 129 -2.77 -31.02 0.65
CA ASP A 129 -3.76 -32.05 0.38
C ASP A 129 -5.14 -31.71 0.98
N GLU A 130 -6.11 -32.61 0.81
CA GLU A 130 -7.48 -32.49 1.34
C GLU A 130 -7.56 -32.32 2.87
N GLN A 131 -6.48 -32.65 3.61
CA GLN A 131 -6.41 -32.45 5.06
C GLN A 131 -5.74 -31.12 5.43
N GLY A 132 -5.23 -30.36 4.46
CA GLY A 132 -4.47 -29.12 4.66
C GLY A 132 -3.00 -29.36 5.00
N GLU A 133 -2.51 -30.58 4.85
CA GLU A 133 -1.11 -30.93 5.10
C GLU A 133 -0.25 -30.63 3.86
N LEU A 134 0.98 -30.15 4.09
CA LEU A 134 1.90 -29.80 3.02
C LEU A 134 2.39 -31.07 2.31
N VAL A 135 2.24 -31.12 0.99
CA VAL A 135 2.80 -32.19 0.14
C VAL A 135 4.12 -31.74 -0.49
N LEU A 136 4.13 -30.52 -1.04
CA LEU A 136 5.29 -29.89 -1.64
C LEU A 136 5.18 -28.37 -1.48
N GLY A 137 6.27 -27.72 -1.13
CA GLY A 137 6.36 -26.26 -1.16
C GLY A 137 7.54 -25.78 -1.99
N TYR A 138 7.47 -24.51 -2.36
CA TYR A 138 8.56 -23.78 -2.97
C TYR A 138 8.82 -22.52 -2.17
N GLU A 139 10.10 -22.21 -1.98
CA GLU A 139 10.57 -20.96 -1.41
C GLU A 139 11.50 -20.28 -2.42
N ARG A 140 11.24 -18.99 -2.67
CA ARG A 140 12.11 -18.16 -3.49
C ARG A 140 12.93 -17.22 -2.61
N ASP A 141 14.24 -17.23 -2.80
CA ASP A 141 15.15 -16.36 -2.06
C ASP A 141 14.83 -14.88 -2.40
N PRO A 142 14.55 -14.02 -1.40
CA PRO A 142 14.13 -12.64 -1.63
C PRO A 142 15.24 -11.78 -2.25
N VAL A 143 16.51 -12.18 -2.08
CA VAL A 143 17.69 -11.47 -2.61
C VAL A 143 18.11 -12.09 -3.94
N ARG A 144 18.11 -13.42 -4.03
CA ARG A 144 18.47 -14.18 -5.24
C ARG A 144 17.22 -14.79 -5.86
N ARG A 145 16.42 -13.94 -6.50
CA ARG A 145 15.10 -14.33 -7.06
C ARG A 145 15.16 -15.49 -8.05
N GLU A 146 16.30 -15.78 -8.66
CA GLU A 146 16.50 -16.92 -9.56
C GLU A 146 16.54 -18.28 -8.80
N GLU A 147 16.83 -18.27 -7.50
CA GLU A 147 16.93 -19.48 -6.69
C GLU A 147 15.56 -19.91 -6.15
N LEU A 148 15.09 -21.05 -6.67
CA LEU A 148 13.89 -21.72 -6.20
C LEU A 148 14.27 -22.98 -5.41
N ARG A 149 13.95 -22.97 -4.12
CA ARG A 149 14.18 -24.10 -3.20
C ARG A 149 12.88 -24.87 -3.00
N THR A 150 12.99 -26.19 -2.88
CA THR A 150 11.85 -27.03 -2.50
C THR A 150 11.77 -27.17 -1.00
N LEU A 151 10.55 -27.09 -0.48
CA LEU A 151 10.20 -27.37 0.90
C LEU A 151 9.53 -28.75 0.94
N PRO A 152 10.06 -29.72 1.69
CA PRO A 152 9.46 -31.05 1.80
C PRO A 152 8.16 -31.01 2.61
N ALA A 153 7.34 -32.06 2.48
CA ALA A 153 6.05 -32.24 3.18
C ALA A 153 6.11 -32.06 4.71
N ALA A 154 7.25 -32.33 5.34
CA ALA A 154 7.51 -32.11 6.77
C ALA A 154 8.27 -30.80 7.05
N GLY A 155 8.09 -29.80 6.19
CA GLY A 155 8.69 -28.48 6.34
C GLY A 155 8.14 -27.70 7.54
N PRO A 156 8.71 -26.54 7.87
CA PRO A 156 8.31 -25.73 9.03
C PRO A 156 6.90 -25.11 8.89
N ILE A 157 6.27 -25.22 7.73
CA ILE A 157 5.00 -24.55 7.41
C ILE A 157 3.85 -25.55 7.54
N SER A 158 3.11 -25.48 8.66
CA SER A 158 1.80 -26.14 8.81
C SER A 158 0.69 -25.10 8.69
N LEU A 159 -0.23 -25.31 7.74
CA LEU A 159 -1.38 -24.43 7.51
C LEU A 159 -2.71 -25.06 7.94
N THR A 160 -2.68 -26.27 8.50
CA THR A 160 -3.83 -27.11 8.88
C THR A 160 -4.82 -26.39 9.80
N ASP A 161 -4.33 -25.51 10.69
CA ASP A 161 -5.15 -24.75 11.64
C ASP A 161 -5.66 -23.40 11.09
N THR A 162 -5.33 -23.06 9.84
CA THR A 162 -5.62 -21.74 9.30
C THR A 162 -7.07 -21.66 8.78
N PRO A 163 -7.88 -20.68 9.22
CA PRO A 163 -9.30 -20.59 8.85
C PRO A 163 -9.55 -20.55 7.33
N PHE A 164 -8.74 -19.79 6.57
CA PHE A 164 -8.96 -19.64 5.13
C PHE A 164 -8.68 -20.93 4.35
N VAL A 165 -7.72 -21.77 4.77
CA VAL A 165 -7.43 -23.05 4.11
C VAL A 165 -8.62 -23.99 4.26
N ARG A 166 -9.19 -24.04 5.46
CA ARG A 166 -10.39 -24.84 5.75
C ARG A 166 -11.59 -24.39 4.91
N GLU A 167 -11.78 -23.09 4.73
CA GLU A 167 -12.86 -22.55 3.88
C GLU A 167 -12.69 -22.92 2.40
N VAL A 168 -11.45 -22.91 1.88
CA VAL A 168 -11.14 -23.34 0.50
C VAL A 168 -11.45 -24.83 0.32
N LEU A 169 -10.99 -25.67 1.25
CA LEU A 169 -11.22 -27.12 1.22
C LEU A 169 -12.70 -27.49 1.37
N GLN A 170 -13.48 -26.70 2.13
CA GLN A 170 -14.93 -26.89 2.27
C GLN A 170 -15.74 -26.45 1.03
N GLY A 171 -15.07 -25.91 -0.01
CA GLY A 171 -15.72 -25.57 -1.27
C GLY A 171 -16.68 -24.38 -1.21
N GLY A 172 -16.61 -23.58 -0.14
CA GLY A 172 -17.47 -22.40 0.01
C GLY A 172 -17.11 -21.33 -1.02
N ALA A 173 -17.98 -21.10 -2.01
CA ALA A 173 -17.88 -19.91 -2.88
C ALA A 173 -18.50 -18.72 -2.14
N ASP A 174 -17.79 -17.60 -2.02
CA ASP A 174 -18.37 -16.32 -1.58
C ASP A 174 -18.62 -15.40 -2.78
N SER A 175 -18.97 -14.14 -2.51
CA SER A 175 -19.15 -13.11 -3.54
C SER A 175 -17.88 -12.78 -4.35
N LEU A 176 -16.70 -13.22 -3.90
CA LEU A 176 -15.40 -13.04 -4.58
C LEU A 176 -14.97 -14.31 -5.35
N GLY A 177 -15.72 -15.41 -5.22
CA GLY A 177 -15.49 -16.66 -5.93
C GLY A 177 -14.91 -17.76 -5.05
N VAL A 178 -14.13 -18.66 -5.65
CA VAL A 178 -13.53 -19.84 -5.00
C VAL A 178 -12.11 -19.59 -4.47
N TRP A 179 -11.53 -18.43 -4.77
CA TRP A 179 -10.19 -18.04 -4.32
C TRP A 179 -10.30 -17.22 -3.04
N ARG A 180 -9.39 -17.44 -2.09
CA ARG A 180 -9.37 -16.83 -0.76
C ARG A 180 -8.03 -16.17 -0.51
N VAL A 181 -8.07 -15.08 0.26
CA VAL A 181 -6.89 -14.38 0.76
C VAL A 181 -6.84 -14.51 2.27
N GLY A 182 -5.68 -14.88 2.80
CA GLY A 182 -5.48 -15.03 4.22
C GLY A 182 -4.14 -14.47 4.67
N LEU A 183 -4.09 -14.01 5.92
CA LEU A 183 -2.85 -13.64 6.58
C LEU A 183 -2.40 -14.81 7.43
N VAL A 184 -1.17 -15.25 7.22
CA VAL A 184 -0.53 -16.26 8.07
C VAL A 184 0.61 -15.57 8.80
N GLN A 185 0.58 -15.68 10.13
CA GLN A 185 1.65 -15.19 10.98
C GLN A 185 2.56 -16.35 11.34
N PHE A 186 3.82 -16.27 10.92
CA PHE A 186 4.82 -17.27 11.27
C PHE A 186 5.45 -16.91 12.61
N ARG A 187 5.58 -17.92 13.47
CA ARG A 187 6.30 -17.81 14.74
C ARG A 187 7.53 -18.71 14.70
N GLU A 188 8.42 -18.46 13.75
CA GLU A 188 9.77 -19.02 13.79
C GLU A 188 10.79 -17.88 13.69
N GLN A 189 11.34 -17.53 14.86
CA GLN A 189 12.39 -16.54 15.14
C GLN A 189 12.09 -15.04 14.90
N GLU A 190 11.33 -14.66 13.88
CA GLU A 190 10.81 -13.29 13.70
C GLU A 190 9.32 -13.32 13.34
N GLU A 191 8.56 -12.35 13.84
CA GLU A 191 7.11 -12.27 13.62
C GLU A 191 6.84 -11.75 12.20
N VAL A 192 6.91 -12.64 11.21
CA VAL A 192 6.64 -12.32 9.81
C VAL A 192 5.18 -12.63 9.48
N VAL A 193 4.47 -11.63 8.96
CA VAL A 193 3.11 -11.79 8.44
C VAL A 193 3.20 -11.89 6.93
N LEU A 194 2.78 -13.02 6.37
CA LEU A 194 2.68 -13.21 4.93
C LEU A 194 1.21 -13.25 4.49
N LEU A 195 0.98 -12.70 3.31
CA LEU A 195 -0.30 -12.77 2.61
C LEU A 195 -0.28 -14.00 1.69
N PHE A 196 -1.24 -14.90 1.90
CA PHE A 196 -1.43 -16.08 1.05
C PHE A 196 -2.71 -15.96 0.24
N PHE A 197 -2.62 -16.43 -0.99
CA PHE A 197 -3.75 -16.69 -1.86
C PHE A 197 -3.92 -18.20 -1.95
N ALA A 198 -5.14 -18.68 -1.77
CA ALA A 198 -5.45 -20.09 -1.86
C ALA A 198 -6.70 -20.32 -2.71
N GLY A 199 -6.76 -21.45 -3.38
CA GLY A 199 -7.96 -21.90 -4.05
C GLY A 199 -7.86 -23.37 -4.40
N PRO A 200 -9.01 -23.99 -4.72
CA PRO A 200 -9.09 -25.43 -4.80
C PRO A 200 -8.49 -25.95 -6.11
N VAL A 201 -7.73 -27.04 -6.01
CA VAL A 201 -7.36 -27.90 -7.12
C VAL A 201 -8.51 -28.87 -7.36
N ARG A 202 -9.05 -28.89 -8.58
CA ARG A 202 -10.25 -29.66 -8.93
C ARG A 202 -10.03 -30.60 -10.10
N GLU A 203 -10.63 -31.78 -10.03
CA GLU A 203 -10.84 -32.68 -11.15
C GLU A 203 -12.33 -33.03 -11.23
N GLY A 204 -12.96 -32.88 -12.40
CA GLY A 204 -14.37 -33.26 -12.59
C GLY A 204 -15.44 -32.46 -11.80
N GLY A 205 -15.03 -31.46 -11.00
CA GLY A 205 -15.93 -30.61 -10.20
C GLY A 205 -15.71 -30.70 -8.68
N ASP A 206 -15.03 -31.75 -8.21
CA ASP A 206 -14.76 -31.97 -6.79
C ASP A 206 -13.39 -31.39 -6.38
N PRO A 207 -13.25 -30.81 -5.17
CA PRO A 207 -11.98 -30.32 -4.64
C PRO A 207 -11.11 -31.47 -4.10
N TYR A 208 -9.82 -31.48 -4.50
CA TYR A 208 -8.83 -32.50 -4.12
C TYR A 208 -7.68 -31.94 -3.25
N GLY A 209 -7.69 -30.62 -2.98
CA GLY A 209 -6.66 -29.89 -2.23
C GLY A 209 -6.75 -28.40 -2.47
#